data_AF-A0A502CN78-F1
#
_entry.id   AF-A0A502CN78-F1
#
_cell.length_a   1.000
_cell.length_b   1.000
_cell.length_c   1.000
_cell.angle_alpha   90.00
_cell.angle_beta   90.00
_cell.angle_gamma   90.00
#
_symmetry.space_group_name_H-M   'P 1'
#
loop_
_entity.id
_entity.type
_entity.pdbx_description
1 polymer ?
#
loop_
_entity_poly.entity_id
_entity_poly.type
_entity_poly.pdbx_seq_one_letter_code
_entity_poly.pdbx_strand_id
1 'polypeptide(L)'
;MVHPRDLVSPPSRFRSRRRYRRAGWGVSAGELRLVVLAGVAIGLAVPGADWWRGAAPVSIVSTAGTADAAGVVRSFGQCHTGGGIDCVVDGDTFWIDGEKIRVADIDAPETHPSRCAEEARLGNAATDRLQALLNAGPVTLMSVDRDTDRYGRKLRVVERGGVSLGDMLVNEGLARPWEGRRQPWC
;
A
#
# COMPACT_ATOMS: atom_id res chain seq x y z
N MET A 1 -16.51 29.86 -36.77
CA MET A 1 -15.94 28.56 -37.19
C MET A 1 -14.52 28.49 -36.65
N VAL A 2 -14.30 27.71 -35.59
CA VAL A 2 -12.98 27.39 -35.04
C VAL A 2 -12.87 25.87 -35.06
N HIS A 3 -11.77 25.38 -35.62
CA HIS A 3 -11.55 23.99 -36.00
C HIS A 3 -11.44 23.04 -34.80
N PRO A 4 -11.93 21.79 -34.89
CA PRO A 4 -11.76 20.77 -33.86
C PRO A 4 -10.47 19.99 -34.14
N ARG A 5 -9.33 20.39 -33.56
CA ARG A 5 -8.08 19.58 -33.53
C ARG A 5 -6.98 20.19 -32.65
N ASP A 6 -7.32 20.65 -31.44
CA ASP A 6 -6.30 20.80 -30.40
C ASP A 6 -6.03 19.44 -29.78
N LEU A 7 -5.22 18.67 -30.50
CA LEU A 7 -4.57 17.46 -30.00
C LEU A 7 -3.64 17.88 -28.87
N VAL A 8 -4.17 17.90 -27.65
CA VAL A 8 -3.37 17.86 -26.43
C VAL A 8 -2.53 16.59 -26.51
N SER A 9 -1.29 16.74 -26.96
CA SER A 9 -0.31 15.67 -26.94
C SER A 9 -0.12 15.24 -25.48
N PRO A 10 -0.26 13.96 -25.14
CA PRO A 10 0.00 13.52 -23.77
C PRO A 10 1.46 13.84 -23.42
N PRO A 11 1.74 14.46 -22.27
CA PRO A 11 3.11 14.70 -21.87
C PRO A 11 3.88 13.36 -21.84
N SER A 12 5.06 13.42 -22.44
CA SER A 12 5.99 12.33 -22.65
C SER A 12 6.22 11.51 -21.39
N ARG A 13 6.14 10.19 -21.56
CA ARG A 13 6.42 9.14 -20.57
C ARG A 13 7.73 9.38 -19.81
N PHE A 14 7.68 10.09 -18.69
CA PHE A 14 8.76 10.07 -17.70
C PHE A 14 8.50 8.92 -16.72
N ARG A 15 8.68 7.70 -17.22
CA ARG A 15 8.78 6.51 -16.39
C ARG A 15 10.15 6.59 -15.69
N SER A 16 10.24 7.36 -14.61
CA SER A 16 11.32 7.14 -13.66
C SER A 16 11.09 5.73 -13.12
N ARG A 17 11.88 4.76 -13.59
CA ARG A 17 11.91 3.42 -13.00
C ARG A 17 12.59 3.53 -11.64
N ARG A 18 12.00 4.28 -10.70
CA ARG A 18 12.36 4.12 -9.29
C ARG A 18 11.95 2.70 -8.93
N ARG A 19 12.93 1.91 -8.48
CA ARG A 19 12.69 0.54 -8.02
C ARG A 19 11.97 0.62 -6.69
N TYR A 20 10.65 0.75 -6.73
CA TYR A 20 9.85 0.58 -5.53
C TYR A 20 9.74 -0.91 -5.23
N ARG A 21 9.94 -1.27 -3.96
CA ARG A 21 9.75 -2.65 -3.51
C ARG A 21 8.31 -2.76 -3.04
N ARG A 22 7.58 -3.82 -3.42
CA ARG A 22 6.28 -4.11 -2.78
C ARG A 22 6.51 -4.15 -1.27
N ALA A 23 5.72 -3.40 -0.52
CA ALA A 23 5.76 -3.48 0.94
C ALA A 23 5.29 -4.88 1.32
N GLY A 24 6.24 -5.78 1.56
CA GLY A 24 5.94 -7.07 2.16
C GLY A 24 5.46 -6.77 3.57
N TRP A 25 4.22 -7.14 3.88
CA TRP A 25 3.75 -7.19 5.26
C TRP A 25 4.56 -8.31 5.93
N GLY A 26 5.67 -7.93 6.56
CA GLY A 26 6.52 -8.84 7.30
C GLY A 26 5.79 -9.27 8.56
N VAL A 27 5.01 -10.35 8.49
CA VAL A 27 5.03 -11.30 9.59
C VAL A 27 6.46 -11.81 9.65
N SER A 28 7.19 -11.44 10.70
CA SER A 28 8.50 -12.00 11.00
C SER A 28 8.40 -13.52 10.87
N ALA A 29 9.03 -14.08 9.83
CA ALA A 29 9.16 -15.52 9.63
C ALA A 29 10.19 -16.10 10.62
N GLY A 30 10.01 -15.76 11.90
CA GLY A 30 10.92 -16.05 12.99
C GLY A 30 10.28 -16.83 14.14
N GLU A 31 8.97 -17.09 14.13
CA GLU A 31 8.33 -17.92 15.17
C GLU A 31 7.33 -18.94 14.59
N LEU A 32 7.79 -19.80 13.67
CA LEU A 32 7.28 -21.17 13.66
C LEU A 32 8.10 -21.95 14.69
N ARG A 33 7.70 -21.89 15.96
CA ARG A 33 8.05 -22.97 16.89
C ARG A 33 7.31 -24.21 16.42
N LEU A 34 7.95 -24.96 15.52
CA LEU A 34 7.66 -26.36 15.25
C LEU A 34 7.82 -27.11 16.58
N VAL A 35 6.76 -27.16 17.37
CA VAL A 35 6.63 -28.15 18.44
C VAL A 35 6.31 -29.46 17.75
N VAL A 36 7.33 -30.06 17.11
CA VAL A 36 7.31 -31.50 16.81
C VAL A 36 7.57 -32.17 18.14
N LEU A 37 6.49 -32.43 18.89
CA LEU A 37 6.55 -33.45 19.93
C LEU A 37 6.71 -34.78 19.20
N ALA A 38 7.96 -35.16 18.93
CA ALA A 38 8.31 -36.53 18.62
C ALA A 38 7.90 -37.36 19.84
N GLY A 39 6.72 -37.97 19.77
CA GLY A 39 6.27 -38.96 20.73
C GLY A 39 7.15 -40.21 20.62
N VAL A 40 8.34 -40.17 21.21
CA VAL A 40 9.11 -41.37 21.51
C VAL A 40 8.63 -41.85 22.88
N ALA A 41 7.47 -42.48 22.89
CA ALA A 41 7.08 -43.32 24.01
C ALA A 41 8.02 -44.53 24.00
N ILE A 42 8.84 -44.65 25.03
CA ILE A 42 9.71 -45.78 25.29
C ILE A 42 8.82 -47.02 25.48
N GLY A 43 8.70 -47.83 24.43
CA GLY A 43 8.07 -49.14 24.49
C GLY A 43 8.99 -50.08 25.26
N LEU A 44 8.63 -50.38 26.51
CA LEU A 44 9.20 -51.50 27.25
C LEU A 44 8.90 -52.81 26.51
N ALA A 45 9.93 -53.65 26.41
CA ALA A 45 9.97 -54.85 25.60
C ALA A 45 8.83 -55.84 25.91
N VAL A 46 7.98 -56.08 24.92
CA VAL A 46 7.23 -57.33 24.79
C VAL A 46 7.75 -58.03 23.54
N PRO A 47 8.43 -59.17 23.64
CA PRO A 47 8.87 -59.92 22.47
C PRO A 47 7.65 -60.59 21.80
N GLY A 48 7.48 -60.38 20.49
CA GLY A 48 6.56 -61.19 19.67
C GLY A 48 5.53 -60.42 18.84
N ALA A 49 5.73 -59.12 18.57
CA ALA A 49 4.69 -58.34 17.94
C ALA A 49 5.23 -57.46 16.80
N ASP A 50 5.07 -57.99 15.58
CA ASP A 50 5.44 -57.43 14.27
C ASP A 50 4.57 -56.20 13.91
N TRP A 51 4.51 -55.18 14.78
CA TRP A 51 3.71 -53.97 14.57
C TRP A 51 4.39 -52.93 13.65
N TRP A 52 5.02 -53.34 12.55
CA TRP A 52 5.73 -52.37 11.68
C TRP A 52 5.51 -52.59 10.17
N ARG A 53 4.55 -53.44 9.77
CA ARG A 53 4.14 -53.54 8.35
C ARG A 53 2.81 -52.83 8.14
N GLY A 54 2.85 -51.59 7.62
CA GLY A 54 1.62 -50.98 7.10
C GLY A 54 1.57 -49.47 6.88
N ALA A 55 2.64 -48.70 7.05
CA ALA A 55 2.58 -47.26 6.75
C ALA A 55 2.91 -47.00 5.27
N ALA A 56 1.88 -46.92 4.42
CA ALA A 56 2.03 -46.39 3.06
C ALA A 56 2.45 -44.91 3.12
N PRO A 57 3.34 -44.43 2.23
CA PRO A 57 3.75 -43.04 2.23
C PRO A 57 2.58 -42.14 1.78
N VAL A 58 2.08 -41.30 2.69
CA VAL A 58 1.13 -40.24 2.36
C VAL A 58 1.89 -39.18 1.56
N SER A 59 1.59 -39.09 0.26
CA SER A 59 2.13 -38.04 -0.60
C SER A 59 1.42 -36.73 -0.31
N ILE A 60 2.07 -35.81 0.41
CA ILE A 60 1.59 -34.44 0.56
C ILE A 60 1.85 -33.67 -0.74
N VAL A 61 0.79 -33.45 -1.51
CA VAL A 61 0.83 -32.52 -2.65
C VAL A 61 0.87 -31.09 -2.09
N SER A 62 2.07 -30.50 -2.07
CA SER A 62 2.23 -29.07 -1.82
C SER A 62 1.71 -28.30 -3.03
N THR A 63 0.44 -27.88 -2.96
CA THR A 63 -0.04 -26.79 -3.81
C THR A 63 0.58 -25.50 -3.28
N ALA A 64 1.67 -25.06 -3.91
CA ALA A 64 2.14 -23.70 -3.75
C ALA A 64 1.07 -22.78 -4.36
N GLY A 65 0.09 -22.41 -3.54
CA GLY A 65 -0.90 -21.41 -3.89
C GLY A 65 -0.17 -20.10 -4.17
N THR A 66 -0.19 -19.65 -5.42
CA THR A 66 -0.02 -18.24 -5.73
C THR A 66 -1.16 -17.52 -5.06
N ALA A 67 -0.91 -17.00 -3.85
CA ALA A 67 -1.78 -16.03 -3.23
C ALA A 67 -1.73 -14.78 -4.11
N ASP A 68 -2.53 -14.79 -5.17
CA ASP A 68 -2.94 -13.57 -5.83
C ASP A 68 -3.59 -12.73 -4.74
N ALA A 69 -2.88 -11.68 -4.35
CA ALA A 69 -3.33 -10.66 -3.42
C ALA A 69 -4.50 -9.90 -4.06
N ALA A 70 -5.65 -10.56 -4.17
CA ALA A 70 -6.92 -9.95 -4.47
C ALA A 70 -7.17 -8.94 -3.36
N GLY A 71 -6.81 -7.69 -3.62
CA GLY A 71 -6.79 -6.66 -2.59
C GLY A 71 -8.19 -6.48 -1.99
N VAL A 72 -8.24 -6.43 -0.67
CA VAL A 72 -9.49 -6.18 0.07
C VAL A 72 -10.10 -4.86 -0.41
N VAL A 73 -11.38 -4.89 -0.78
CA VAL A 73 -12.12 -3.67 -1.13
C VAL A 73 -12.40 -2.90 0.15
N ARG A 74 -12.04 -1.62 0.16
CA ARG A 74 -12.19 -0.71 1.30
C ARG A 74 -13.01 0.50 0.90
N SER A 75 -13.60 1.16 1.88
CA SER A 75 -14.29 2.43 1.71
C SER A 75 -13.62 3.50 2.57
N PHE A 76 -13.06 4.51 1.93
CA PHE A 76 -12.38 5.63 2.55
C PHE A 76 -13.34 6.80 2.73
N GLY A 77 -13.50 7.24 3.98
CA GLY A 77 -14.15 8.50 4.34
C GLY A 77 -13.17 9.69 4.35
N GLN A 78 -13.65 10.87 4.73
CA GLN A 78 -12.78 11.97 5.18
C GLN A 78 -12.44 11.75 6.66
N CYS A 79 -11.21 12.01 7.07
CA CYS A 79 -10.82 11.80 8.46
C CYS A 79 -11.46 12.84 9.38
N HIS A 80 -11.86 12.40 10.57
CA HIS A 80 -12.23 13.30 11.66
C HIS A 80 -11.00 13.64 12.53
N THR A 81 -11.18 14.54 13.50
CA THR A 81 -10.15 14.86 14.50
C THR A 81 -9.62 13.58 15.15
N GLY A 82 -8.31 13.40 15.13
CA GLY A 82 -7.64 12.20 15.67
C GLY A 82 -7.32 11.10 14.65
N GLY A 83 -7.79 11.20 13.40
CA GLY A 83 -7.55 10.19 12.36
C GLY A 83 -8.70 9.19 12.23
N GLY A 84 -8.43 8.01 11.67
CA GLY A 84 -9.43 6.95 11.46
C GLY A 84 -8.78 5.65 10.96
N ILE A 85 -9.58 4.64 10.61
CA ILE A 85 -9.10 3.34 10.09
C ILE A 85 -8.84 3.45 8.58
N ASP A 86 -9.88 3.77 7.81
CA ASP A 86 -9.83 3.97 6.36
C ASP A 86 -10.40 5.35 6.03
N CYS A 87 -9.54 6.37 6.01
CA CYS A 87 -9.95 7.75 5.76
C CYS A 87 -8.84 8.60 5.14
N VAL A 88 -9.21 9.65 4.41
CA VAL A 88 -8.28 10.60 3.78
C VAL A 88 -8.15 11.85 4.65
N VAL A 89 -6.91 12.29 4.88
CA VAL A 89 -6.59 13.48 5.68
C VAL A 89 -6.45 14.69 4.77
N ASP A 90 -5.65 14.56 3.72
CA ASP A 90 -5.36 15.58 2.72
C ASP A 90 -4.94 14.92 1.38
N GLY A 91 -4.50 15.70 0.40
CA GLY A 91 -4.15 15.22 -0.94
C GLY A 91 -2.94 14.28 -1.03
N ASP A 92 -2.18 14.07 0.06
CA ASP A 92 -1.07 13.12 0.09
C ASP A 92 -1.00 12.26 1.37
N THR A 93 -1.96 12.37 2.27
CA THR A 93 -2.00 11.66 3.54
C THR A 93 -3.35 10.98 3.75
N PHE A 94 -3.32 9.69 4.09
CA PHE A 94 -4.51 8.90 4.40
C PHE A 94 -4.21 7.82 5.44
N TRP A 95 -5.24 7.26 6.05
CA TRP A 95 -5.19 6.08 6.90
C TRP A 95 -5.74 4.88 6.14
N ILE A 96 -5.09 3.74 6.26
CA ILE A 96 -5.57 2.45 5.74
C ILE A 96 -5.30 1.37 6.77
N ASP A 97 -6.32 0.60 7.13
CA ASP A 97 -6.24 -0.43 8.19
C ASP A 97 -5.64 0.12 9.51
N GLY A 98 -5.86 1.41 9.80
CA GLY A 98 -5.30 2.08 10.98
C GLY A 98 -3.81 2.46 10.88
N GLU A 99 -3.17 2.30 9.72
CA GLU A 99 -1.82 2.78 9.44
C GLU A 99 -1.86 4.11 8.68
N LYS A 100 -1.15 5.13 9.18
CA LYS A 100 -1.07 6.44 8.53
C LYS A 100 -0.02 6.45 7.42
N ILE A 101 -0.46 6.66 6.19
CA ILE A 101 0.36 6.67 4.97
C ILE A 101 0.53 8.10 4.46
N ARG A 102 1.77 8.42 4.05
CA ARG A 102 2.15 9.59 3.25
C ARG A 102 2.54 9.09 1.86
N VAL A 103 1.86 9.59 0.81
CA VAL A 103 2.15 9.25 -0.58
C VAL A 103 3.53 9.81 -0.94
N ALA A 104 4.50 8.92 -1.16
CA ALA A 104 5.93 9.25 -1.08
C ALA A 104 6.50 9.96 -2.32
N ASP A 105 5.81 9.87 -3.46
CA ASP A 105 6.23 10.42 -4.75
C ASP A 105 5.65 11.80 -5.06
N ILE A 106 4.82 12.36 -4.17
CA ILE A 106 4.16 13.67 -4.37
C ILE A 106 4.23 14.60 -3.14
N ASP A 107 4.01 15.89 -3.40
CA ASP A 107 3.71 16.94 -2.44
C ASP A 107 2.32 17.49 -2.79
N ALA A 108 1.36 17.43 -1.87
CA ALA A 108 0.03 18.01 -2.03
C ALA A 108 -0.13 19.31 -1.21
N PRO A 109 -1.06 20.20 -1.58
CA PRO A 109 -1.43 21.36 -0.77
C PRO A 109 -2.03 20.92 0.59
N GLU A 110 -1.62 21.55 1.69
CA GLU A 110 -2.15 21.23 3.03
C GLU A 110 -3.57 21.78 3.20
N THR A 111 -4.41 21.04 3.92
CA THR A 111 -5.75 21.50 4.34
C THR A 111 -5.79 21.96 5.81
N HIS A 112 -4.87 21.50 6.67
CA HIS A 112 -4.96 21.65 8.13
C HIS A 112 -3.64 22.03 8.83
N PRO A 113 -3.24 23.32 8.88
CA PRO A 113 -3.87 24.48 8.23
C PRO A 113 -3.29 24.75 6.84
N SER A 114 -4.13 25.25 5.95
CA SER A 114 -3.68 25.91 4.72
C SER A 114 -3.09 27.29 5.02
N ARG A 115 -2.12 27.73 4.22
CA ARG A 115 -1.43 29.03 4.40
C ARG A 115 -2.09 30.17 3.61
N CYS A 116 -2.85 29.84 2.57
CA CYS A 116 -3.63 30.80 1.78
C CYS A 116 -4.88 30.13 1.20
N ALA A 117 -5.80 30.95 0.69
CA ALA A 117 -7.06 30.49 0.11
C ALA A 117 -6.87 29.54 -1.09
N GLU A 118 -5.83 29.76 -1.90
CA GLU A 118 -5.55 28.88 -3.04
C GLU A 118 -5.00 27.52 -2.59
N GLU A 119 -4.12 27.48 -1.58
CA GLU A 119 -3.68 26.21 -0.97
C GLU A 119 -4.88 25.44 -0.40
N ALA A 120 -5.82 26.11 0.26
CA ALA A 120 -7.03 25.49 0.77
C ALA A 120 -7.89 24.89 -0.35
N ARG A 121 -8.10 25.66 -1.43
CA ARG A 121 -8.92 25.25 -2.57
C ARG A 121 -8.32 24.03 -3.27
N LEU A 122 -7.02 24.08 -3.58
CA LEU A 122 -6.31 22.96 -4.21
C LEU A 122 -6.21 21.75 -3.27
N GLY A 123 -5.97 21.98 -1.98
CA GLY A 123 -5.89 20.95 -0.97
C GLY A 123 -7.19 20.16 -0.85
N ASN A 124 -8.34 20.84 -0.79
CA ASN A 124 -9.65 20.18 -0.75
C ASN A 124 -9.89 19.35 -2.03
N ALA A 125 -9.60 19.92 -3.21
CA ALA A 125 -9.76 19.20 -4.47
C ALA A 125 -8.84 17.96 -4.55
N ALA A 126 -7.59 18.07 -4.09
CA ALA A 126 -6.66 16.96 -4.02
C ALA A 126 -7.13 15.87 -3.05
N THR A 127 -7.68 16.27 -1.90
CA THR A 127 -8.22 15.36 -0.88
C THR A 127 -9.40 14.56 -1.42
N ASP A 128 -10.38 15.24 -2.02
CA ASP A 128 -11.55 14.59 -2.63
C ASP A 128 -11.14 13.64 -3.77
N ARG A 129 -10.16 14.07 -4.56
CA ARG A 129 -9.65 13.25 -5.66
C ARG A 129 -8.92 12.00 -5.17
N LEU A 130 -8.06 12.12 -4.17
CA LEU A 130 -7.37 10.97 -3.58
C LEU A 130 -8.38 9.98 -3.00
N GLN A 131 -9.41 10.48 -2.30
CA GLN A 131 -10.51 9.65 -1.80
C GLN A 131 -11.22 8.89 -2.91
N ALA A 132 -11.61 9.58 -3.98
CA ALA A 132 -12.26 8.95 -5.14
C ALA A 132 -11.36 7.89 -5.80
N LEU A 133 -10.06 8.18 -5.92
CA LEU A 133 -9.09 7.24 -6.47
C LEU A 133 -8.97 6.00 -5.58
N LEU A 134 -8.84 6.15 -4.25
CA LEU A 134 -8.77 5.02 -3.31
C LEU A 134 -10.06 4.18 -3.33
N ASN A 135 -11.23 4.82 -3.39
CA ASN A 135 -12.53 4.13 -3.43
C ASN A 135 -12.84 3.44 -4.76
N ALA A 136 -12.16 3.80 -5.85
CA ALA A 136 -12.36 3.16 -7.15
C ALA A 136 -11.82 1.72 -7.23
N GLY A 137 -11.19 1.19 -6.19
CA GLY A 137 -10.80 -0.22 -6.09
C GLY A 137 -9.51 -0.45 -5.30
N PRO A 138 -9.03 -1.70 -5.22
CA PRO A 138 -7.83 -2.01 -4.45
C PRO A 138 -6.58 -1.27 -4.95
N VAL A 139 -5.67 -1.00 -4.02
CA VAL A 139 -4.37 -0.37 -4.27
C VAL A 139 -3.23 -1.22 -3.71
N THR A 140 -2.06 -1.11 -4.32
CA THR A 140 -0.81 -1.67 -3.81
C THR A 140 0.02 -0.58 -3.17
N LEU A 141 0.50 -0.82 -1.95
CA LEU A 141 1.42 0.08 -1.26
C LEU A 141 2.86 -0.39 -1.50
N MET A 142 3.64 0.43 -2.19
CA MET A 142 5.03 0.14 -2.50
C MET A 142 5.94 0.90 -1.53
N SER A 143 6.83 0.20 -0.83
CA SER A 143 7.84 0.80 0.03
C SER A 143 8.89 1.55 -0.80
N VAL A 144 9.35 2.67 -0.25
CA VAL A 144 10.51 3.44 -0.71
C VAL A 144 11.69 3.19 0.24
N ASP A 145 12.88 3.73 -0.08
CA ASP A 145 14.10 3.52 0.71
C ASP A 145 13.94 3.91 2.19
N ARG A 146 13.20 4.98 2.45
CA ARG A 146 12.82 5.42 3.80
C ARG A 146 11.43 4.91 4.15
N ASP A 147 11.30 4.05 5.15
CA ASP A 147 10.00 3.45 5.49
C ASP A 147 9.04 4.42 6.19
N THR A 148 9.57 5.30 7.05
CA THR A 148 8.76 6.20 7.90
C THR A 148 9.34 7.61 7.89
N ASP A 149 8.49 8.62 7.87
CA ASP A 149 8.90 10.02 8.04
C ASP A 149 9.14 10.41 9.51
N ARG A 150 9.52 11.67 9.77
CA ARG A 150 9.78 12.16 11.13
C ARG A 150 8.54 12.25 12.03
N TYR A 151 7.35 12.16 11.42
CA TYR A 151 6.05 12.25 12.10
C TYR A 151 5.43 10.88 12.33
N GLY A 152 6.14 9.79 12.01
CA GLY A 152 5.66 8.43 12.19
C GLY A 152 4.78 7.92 11.05
N ARG A 153 4.61 8.67 9.94
CA ARG A 153 3.83 8.20 8.78
C ARG A 153 4.66 7.24 7.94
N LYS A 154 4.06 6.13 7.49
CA LYS A 154 4.71 5.29 6.49
C LYS A 154 4.78 6.01 5.15
N LEU A 155 5.91 5.89 4.48
CA LEU A 155 6.11 6.42 3.13
C LEU A 155 5.84 5.32 2.12
N ARG A 156 4.82 5.49 1.28
CA ARG A 156 4.44 4.53 0.25
C ARG A 156 4.17 5.22 -1.07
N VAL A 157 4.57 4.59 -2.17
CA VAL A 157 3.97 4.89 -3.47
C VAL A 157 2.71 4.05 -3.61
N VAL A 158 1.59 4.70 -3.93
CA VAL A 158 0.27 4.07 -3.99
C VAL A 158 -0.05 3.78 -5.45
N GLU A 159 -0.14 2.50 -5.81
CA GLU A 159 -0.34 2.08 -7.20
C GLU A 159 -1.64 1.32 -7.40
N ARG A 160 -2.25 1.49 -8.58
CA ARG A 160 -3.26 0.57 -9.12
C ARG A 160 -2.83 0.13 -10.51
N GLY A 161 -2.71 -1.19 -10.73
CA GLY A 161 -2.29 -1.73 -12.03
C GLY A 161 -0.92 -1.22 -12.49
N GLY A 162 -0.01 -0.89 -11.57
CA GLY A 162 1.31 -0.32 -11.87
C GLY A 162 1.29 1.16 -12.28
N VAL A 163 0.20 1.87 -12.03
CA VAL A 163 0.08 3.32 -12.21
C VAL A 163 0.00 3.98 -10.83
N SER A 164 0.87 4.95 -10.56
CA SER A 164 0.84 5.73 -9.32
C SER A 164 -0.41 6.62 -9.27
N LEU A 165 -1.15 6.55 -8.17
CA LEU A 165 -2.22 7.50 -7.88
C LEU A 165 -1.65 8.91 -7.63
N GLY A 166 -0.43 9.01 -7.09
CA GLY A 166 0.27 10.28 -6.95
C GLY A 166 0.52 10.94 -8.31
N ASP A 167 1.02 10.19 -9.28
CA ASP A 167 1.19 10.70 -10.66
C ASP A 167 -0.14 11.13 -11.29
N MET A 168 -1.26 10.47 -10.98
CA MET A 168 -2.58 10.93 -11.44
C MET A 168 -2.91 12.31 -10.87
N LEU A 169 -2.71 12.52 -9.56
CA LEU A 169 -2.92 13.83 -8.93
C LEU A 169 -2.01 14.92 -9.52
N VAL A 170 -0.75 14.59 -9.82
CA VAL A 170 0.18 15.52 -10.49
C VAL A 170 -0.32 15.90 -11.87
N ASN A 171 -0.71 14.92 -12.69
CA ASN A 171 -1.22 15.17 -14.04
C ASN A 171 -2.52 15.99 -14.06
N GLU A 172 -3.31 15.90 -12.99
CA GLU A 172 -4.53 16.68 -12.80
C GLU A 172 -4.28 18.07 -12.19
N GLY A 173 -3.02 18.41 -11.87
CA GLY A 173 -2.66 19.70 -11.29
C GLY A 173 -3.02 19.84 -9.81
N LEU A 174 -3.25 18.73 -9.11
CA LEU A 174 -3.65 18.67 -7.71
C LEU A 174 -2.49 18.38 -6.76
N ALA A 175 -1.33 17.99 -7.30
CA ALA A 175 -0.12 17.75 -6.55
C ALA A 175 1.12 18.11 -7.39
N ARG A 176 2.30 18.15 -6.75
CA ARG A 176 3.61 18.27 -7.42
C ARG A 176 4.42 17.00 -7.17
N PRO A 177 5.36 16.62 -8.05
CA PRO A 177 6.33 15.58 -7.75
C PRO A 177 7.13 15.90 -6.48
N TRP A 178 7.42 14.90 -5.66
CA TRP A 178 8.25 15.08 -4.48
C TRP A 178 9.74 15.25 -4.88
N GLU A 179 10.29 16.42 -4.61
CA GLU A 179 11.68 16.79 -4.94
C GLU A 179 12.62 16.77 -3.71
N GLY A 180 12.19 16.15 -2.60
CA GLY A 180 12.96 16.10 -1.35
C GLY A 180 12.65 17.21 -0.35
N ARG A 181 11.84 18.19 -0.74
CA ARG A 181 11.32 19.24 0.15
C ARG A 181 9.92 19.69 -0.29
N ARG A 182 9.15 20.17 0.68
CA ARG A 182 7.87 20.84 0.41
C ARG A 182 8.09 22.18 -0.28
N GLN A 183 7.25 22.51 -1.25
CA GLN A 183 7.23 23.80 -1.92
C GLN A 183 5.98 24.59 -1.53
N PRO A 184 6.00 25.93 -1.56
CA PRO A 184 4.84 26.72 -1.19
C PRO A 184 3.75 26.67 -2.29
N TRP A 185 2.48 26.71 -1.87
CA TRP A 185 1.28 26.76 -2.72
C TRP A 185 0.67 28.15 -2.81
N CYS A 186 1.35 29.09 -2.15
CA CYS A 186 1.23 30.53 -2.25
C CYS A 186 2.58 31.01 -2.82
#